data_AF-A0A2A4RH93-F1
#
_entry.id   AF-A0A2A4RH93-F1
#
_cell.length_a   1.000
_cell.length_b   1.000
_cell.length_c   1.000
_cell.angle_alpha   90.00
_cell.angle_beta   90.00
_cell.angle_gamma   90.00
#
_symmetry.space_group_name_H-M   'P 1'
#
loop_
_entity.id
_entity.type
_entity.pdbx_description
1 polymer ?
#
loop_
_entity_poly.entity_id
_entity_poly.type
_entity_poly.pdbx_seq_one_letter_code
_entity_poly.pdbx_strand_id
1 'polypeptide(L)'
;MKNYDGNIRFKDLRKDTPYNTYTRHGLPPTPIALAGREAIHATLHPDKTEYLYFVAYGDGSGRHVFSTNLKDHEKAVDKYQRKKH
;
A
#
# COMPACT_ATOMS: atom_id res chain seq x y z
N MET A 1 21.24 0.42 -3.59
CA MET A 1 20.58 -0.85 -3.26
C MET A 1 21.62 -1.95 -3.23
N LYS A 2 22.14 -2.35 -2.05
CA LYS A 2 23.17 -3.41 -1.96
C LYS A 2 22.67 -4.74 -1.37
N ASN A 3 21.45 -4.80 -0.80
CA ASN A 3 20.99 -5.94 -0.01
C ASN A 3 19.54 -6.38 -0.31
N TYR A 4 18.97 -6.07 -1.47
CA TYR A 4 17.62 -6.53 -1.84
C TYR A 4 17.73 -7.82 -2.63
N ASP A 5 17.11 -8.89 -2.13
CA ASP A 5 17.13 -10.24 -2.70
C ASP A 5 15.77 -10.66 -3.27
N GLY A 6 14.89 -9.69 -3.56
CA GLY A 6 13.52 -9.96 -4.02
C GLY A 6 12.50 -10.06 -2.87
N ASN A 7 12.93 -10.05 -1.61
CA ASN A 7 12.05 -10.14 -0.46
C ASN A 7 12.20 -8.91 0.47
N ILE A 8 11.06 -8.39 0.92
CA ILE A 8 10.99 -7.29 1.88
C ILE A 8 10.69 -7.89 3.25
N ARG A 9 11.63 -7.78 4.19
CA ARG A 9 11.47 -8.31 5.56
C ARG A 9 11.06 -7.21 6.52
N PHE A 10 10.61 -7.59 7.71
CA PHE A 10 10.22 -6.64 8.76
C PHE A 10 11.33 -5.63 9.12
N LYS A 11 12.60 -6.07 9.12
CA LYS A 11 13.75 -5.18 9.35
C LYS A 11 13.90 -4.11 8.27
N ASP A 12 13.50 -4.41 7.03
CA ASP A 12 13.62 -3.49 5.90
C ASP A 12 12.53 -2.41 5.99
N LEU A 13 11.32 -2.76 6.43
CA LEU A 13 10.23 -1.81 6.69
C LEU A 13 10.59 -0.77 7.77
N ARG A 14 11.41 -1.14 8.75
CA ARG A 14 11.82 -0.26 9.87
C ARG A 14 13.09 0.52 9.61
N LYS A 15 13.83 0.18 8.55
CA LYS A 15 15.07 0.88 8.21
C LYS A 15 14.72 2.25 7.64
N ASP A 16 15.14 3.30 8.32
CA ASP A 16 14.88 4.65 7.85
C ASP A 16 15.68 4.98 6.58
N THR A 17 15.00 5.51 5.57
CA THR A 17 15.58 6.02 4.33
C THR A 17 14.70 7.16 3.79
N PRO A 18 15.21 8.04 2.92
CA PRO A 18 14.39 9.10 2.31
C PRO A 18 13.14 8.63 1.58
N TYR A 19 13.09 7.38 1.12
CA TYR A 19 11.98 6.83 0.33
C TYR A 19 11.06 5.91 1.15
N ASN A 20 11.34 5.66 2.44
CA ASN A 20 10.55 4.74 3.25
C ASN A 20 9.35 5.45 3.90
N THR A 21 8.17 5.29 3.30
CA THR A 21 6.91 5.87 3.78
C THR A 21 6.36 5.19 5.04
N TYR A 22 6.95 4.08 5.51
CA TYR A 22 6.66 3.53 6.84
C TYR A 22 7.31 4.35 7.96
N THR A 23 8.43 5.02 7.70
CA THR A 23 9.19 5.76 8.72
C THR A 23 9.06 7.28 8.59
N ARG A 24 8.60 7.79 7.43
CA ARG A 24 8.48 9.23 7.15
C ARG A 24 7.10 9.57 6.60
N HIS A 25 6.52 10.65 7.13
CA HIS A 25 5.24 11.18 6.65
C HIS A 25 5.41 11.97 5.35
N GLY A 26 4.37 11.94 4.49
CA GLY A 26 4.35 12.66 3.23
C GLY A 26 4.91 11.86 2.05
N LEU A 27 5.15 12.54 0.94
CA LEU A 27 5.65 11.95 -0.29
C LEU A 27 7.18 11.75 -0.23
N PRO A 28 7.73 10.73 -0.92
CA PRO A 28 9.17 10.60 -1.08
C PRO A 28 9.76 11.77 -1.90
N PRO A 29 11.08 12.02 -1.83
CA PRO A 29 11.72 13.15 -2.51
C PRO A 29 11.56 13.18 -4.04
N THR A 30 11.42 12.01 -4.67
CA THR A 30 11.20 11.88 -6.12
C THR A 30 10.27 10.70 -6.43
N PRO A 31 9.70 10.62 -7.65
CA PRO A 31 8.93 9.46 -8.09
C PRO A 31 9.75 8.16 -8.08
N ILE A 32 9.11 7.06 -7.71
CA ILE A 32 9.75 5.72 -7.66
C ILE A 32 9.58 4.91 -8.96
N ALA A 33 8.74 5.38 -9.87
CA ALA A 33 8.45 4.73 -11.15
C ALA A 33 7.95 5.74 -12.18
N LEU A 34 7.94 5.33 -13.45
CA LEU A 34 7.27 6.06 -14.52
C LEU A 34 5.75 5.83 -14.41
N ALA A 35 5.00 6.91 -14.22
CA ALA A 35 3.55 6.85 -14.13
C ALA A 35 2.90 6.74 -15.52
N GLY A 36 1.98 5.79 -15.68
CA GLY A 36 1.12 5.71 -16.87
C GLY A 36 0.03 6.78 -16.85
N ARG A 37 -0.61 7.00 -18.02
CA ARG A 37 -1.68 8.01 -18.19
C ARG A 37 -2.78 7.90 -17.15
N GLU A 38 -3.28 6.69 -16.90
CA GLU A 38 -4.37 6.46 -15.94
C GLU A 38 -3.98 6.81 -14.50
N ALA A 39 -2.73 6.53 -14.10
CA ALA A 39 -2.24 6.87 -12.77
C ALA A 39 -2.14 8.40 -12.58
N ILE A 40 -1.70 9.13 -13.61
CA ILE A 40 -1.69 10.59 -13.60
C ILE A 40 -3.12 11.13 -13.50
N HIS A 41 -4.04 10.61 -14.31
CA HIS A 41 -5.44 11.03 -14.30
C HIS A 41 -6.08 10.84 -12.92
N ALA A 42 -5.90 9.66 -12.30
CA ALA A 42 -6.43 9.36 -10.97
C ALA A 42 -5.83 10.23 -9.86
N THR A 43 -4.56 10.62 -10.00
CA THR A 43 -3.91 11.54 -9.05
C THR A 43 -4.50 12.96 -9.14
N LEU A 44 -4.84 13.42 -10.34
CA LEU A 44 -5.43 14.75 -10.57
C LEU A 44 -6.94 14.80 -10.31
N HIS A 45 -7.63 13.67 -10.46
CA HIS A 45 -9.08 13.55 -10.29
C HIS A 45 -9.43 12.37 -9.37
N PRO A 46 -9.10 12.45 -8.07
CA PRO A 46 -9.42 11.39 -7.13
C PRO A 46 -10.92 11.34 -6.83
N ASP A 47 -11.42 10.14 -6.56
CA ASP A 47 -12.77 9.96 -6.04
C ASP A 47 -12.90 10.60 -4.65
N LYS A 48 -14.02 11.28 -4.40
CA LYS A 48 -14.33 11.85 -3.09
C LYS A 48 -14.79 10.75 -2.14
N THR A 49 -13.88 10.24 -1.33
CA THR A 49 -14.16 9.17 -0.35
C THR A 49 -13.46 9.45 0.98
N GLU A 50 -13.92 8.79 2.04
CA GLU A 50 -13.30 8.83 3.37
C GLU A 50 -12.40 7.61 3.64
N TYR A 51 -12.07 6.84 2.60
CA TYR A 51 -11.27 5.63 2.78
C TYR A 51 -9.82 5.97 3.14
N LEU A 52 -9.35 5.35 4.22
CA LEU A 52 -7.98 5.52 4.73
C LEU A 52 -7.14 4.25 4.58
N TYR A 53 -7.79 3.10 4.46
CA TYR A 53 -7.14 1.79 4.42
C TYR A 53 -7.68 0.96 3.26
N PHE A 54 -6.81 0.12 2.70
CA PHE A 54 -7.21 -0.88 1.72
C PHE A 54 -6.44 -2.19 1.94
N VAL A 55 -7.05 -3.32 1.58
CA VAL A 55 -6.40 -4.63 1.56
C VAL A 55 -6.83 -5.41 0.32
N ALA A 56 -5.89 -6.07 -0.34
CA ALA A 56 -6.19 -6.92 -1.49
C ALA A 56 -6.99 -8.17 -1.07
N TYR A 57 -7.87 -8.65 -1.95
CA TYR A 57 -8.65 -9.89 -1.75
C TYR A 57 -7.78 -11.15 -1.65
N GLY A 58 -6.54 -11.11 -2.15
CA GLY A 58 -5.60 -12.23 -2.10
C GLY A 58 -5.93 -13.39 -3.06
N ASP A 59 -6.95 -13.28 -3.90
CA ASP A 59 -7.40 -14.31 -4.85
C ASP A 59 -6.81 -14.16 -6.27
N GLY A 60 -5.90 -13.19 -6.47
CA GLY A 60 -5.31 -12.89 -7.77
C GLY A 60 -6.21 -12.08 -8.72
N SER A 61 -7.45 -11.75 -8.31
CA SER A 61 -8.38 -10.98 -9.14
C SER A 61 -8.02 -9.49 -9.27
N GLY A 62 -7.08 -9.00 -8.47
CA GLY A 62 -6.76 -7.57 -8.36
C GLY A 62 -7.80 -6.74 -7.57
N ARG A 63 -8.81 -7.37 -6.97
CA ARG A 63 -9.81 -6.68 -6.14
C ARG A 63 -9.26 -6.27 -4.79
N HIS A 64 -9.77 -5.16 -4.27
CA HIS A 64 -9.41 -4.58 -2.98
C HIS A 64 -10.66 -4.28 -2.14
N VAL A 65 -10.53 -4.37 -0.82
CA VAL A 65 -11.52 -3.90 0.15
C VAL A 65 -11.01 -2.60 0.74
N PHE A 66 -11.84 -1.57 0.73
CA PHE A 66 -11.54 -0.25 1.29
C PHE A 66 -12.24 -0.05 2.64
N SER A 67 -11.61 0.69 3.55
CA SER A 67 -12.15 0.95 4.89
C SER A 67 -11.79 2.35 5.37
N THR A 68 -12.71 2.98 6.10
CA THR A 68 -12.56 4.33 6.64
C THR A 68 -11.87 4.35 8.02
N ASN A 69 -11.78 3.20 8.68
CA ASN A 69 -11.20 3.05 10.02
C ASN A 69 -10.38 1.76 10.15
N LEU A 70 -9.49 1.76 11.15
CA LEU A 70 -8.55 0.65 11.40
C LEU A 70 -9.27 -0.65 11.76
N LYS A 71 -10.32 -0.60 12.58
CA LYS A 71 -11.04 -1.79 13.07
C LYS A 71 -11.65 -2.60 11.91
N ASP A 72 -12.23 -1.92 10.93
CA ASP A 72 -12.82 -2.60 9.77
C ASP A 72 -11.74 -3.07 8.78
N HIS A 73 -10.64 -2.33 8.67
CA HIS A 73 -9.47 -2.80 7.92
C HIS A 73 -8.91 -4.10 8.51
N GLU A 74 -8.75 -4.20 9.83
CA GLU A 74 -8.26 -5.41 10.50
C GLU A 74 -9.17 -6.62 10.25
N LYS A 75 -10.49 -6.45 10.35
CA LYS A 75 -11.45 -7.50 9.99
C LYS A 75 -11.31 -7.95 8.53
N ALA A 76 -11.09 -7.00 7.61
CA ALA A 76 -10.88 -7.32 6.20
C ALA A 76 -9.54 -8.07 6.01
N VAL A 77 -8.46 -7.65 6.65
CA VAL A 77 -7.17 -8.36 6.64
C VAL A 77 -7.32 -9.79 7.16
N ASP A 78 -8.01 -9.98 8.28
CA ASP A 78 -8.27 -11.31 8.83
C ASP A 78 -9.06 -12.18 7.84
N LYS A 79 -10.08 -11.61 7.20
CA LYS A 79 -10.94 -12.32 6.25
C LYS A 79 -10.23 -12.71 4.96
N TYR A 80 -9.41 -11.83 4.38
CA TYR A 80 -8.90 -11.98 3.01
C TYR A 80 -7.42 -12.37 2.94
N GLN A 81 -6.62 -12.10 3.98
CA GLN A 81 -5.17 -12.35 3.96
C GLN A 81 -4.75 -13.42 4.97
N ARG A 82 -5.24 -13.38 6.21
CA ARG A 82 -4.76 -14.26 7.29
C ARG A 82 -5.47 -15.61 7.39
N LYS A 83 -6.73 -15.71 6.92
CA LYS A 83 -7.53 -16.95 6.96
C LYS A 83 -7.29 -17.91 5.78
N LYS A 84 -6.19 -17.77 5.03
CA LYS A 84 -5.75 -18.81 4.09
C LYS A 84 -5.17 -19.98 4.89
N HIS A 85 -6.00 -21.00 5.10
CA HIS A 85 -5.57 -22.36 5.41
C HIS A 85 -4.97 -23.01 4.16
#